data_AF-A0A090UZ27-F1
#
_entry.id   AF-A0A090UZ27-F1
#
_cell.length_a   1.000
_cell.length_b   1.000
_cell.length_c   1.000
_cell.angle_alpha   90.00
_cell.angle_beta   90.00
_cell.angle_gamma   90.00
#
_symmetry.space_group_name_H-M   'P 1'
#
loop_
_entity.id
_entity.type
_entity.pdbx_description
1 polymer ?
#
loop_
_entity_poly.entity_id
_entity_poly.type
_entity_poly.pdbx_seq_one_letter_code
_entity_poly.pdbx_strand_id
1 'polypeptide(L)'
;MKNLWMMLIAFALTGCAMVQYNDGKTVSIQADAWYGLDSLQKTANNACKQYGKSKATYTHSANMNPNLPAGTGVQNTIWECK
;
A
#
# COMPACT_ATOMS: atom_id res chain seq x y z
N MET A 1 15.77 27.87 -12.06
CA MET A 1 15.52 27.44 -10.67
C MET A 1 14.06 27.08 -10.37
N LYS A 2 13.06 27.89 -10.78
CA LYS A 2 11.63 27.57 -10.55
C LYS A 2 11.21 26.17 -11.04
N ASN A 3 11.71 25.74 -12.19
CA ASN A 3 11.35 24.44 -12.79
C ASN A 3 11.94 23.24 -12.01
N LEU A 4 13.05 23.44 -11.28
CA LEU A 4 13.67 22.39 -10.46
C LEU A 4 12.85 22.13 -9.19
N TRP A 5 12.31 23.19 -8.57
CA TRP A 5 11.43 23.09 -7.41
C TRP A 5 10.10 22.39 -7.76
N MET A 6 9.51 22.67 -8.93
CA MET A 6 8.31 21.95 -9.39
C MET A 6 8.56 20.46 -9.65
N MET A 7 9.73 20.09 -10.20
CA MET A 7 10.09 18.68 -10.37
C MET A 7 10.30 17.97 -9.02
N LEU A 8 10.97 18.59 -8.06
CA LEU A 8 11.18 18.02 -6.73
C LEU A 8 9.87 17.77 -5.98
N ILE A 9 8.89 18.67 -6.12
CA ILE A 9 7.54 18.48 -5.55
C ILE A 9 6.83 17.31 -6.23
N ALA A 10 6.95 17.16 -7.55
CA ALA A 10 6.33 16.05 -8.27
C ALA A 10 6.90 14.69 -7.84
N PHE A 11 8.21 14.58 -7.62
CA PHE A 11 8.84 13.36 -7.09
C PHE A 11 8.51 13.09 -5.62
N ALA A 12 8.32 14.12 -4.80
CA ALA A 12 7.91 13.95 -3.40
C ALA A 12 6.46 13.42 -3.27
N LEU A 13 5.63 13.56 -4.31
CA LEU A 13 4.24 13.10 -4.34
C LEU A 13 4.07 11.70 -4.93
N THR A 14 5.14 11.05 -5.43
CA THR A 14 5.07 9.67 -5.87
C THR A 14 5.16 8.74 -4.66
N GLY A 15 4.05 8.57 -3.95
CA GLY A 15 3.97 7.56 -2.91
C GLY A 15 4.26 6.19 -3.53
N CYS A 16 5.00 5.34 -2.82
CA CYS A 16 5.31 3.99 -3.29
C CYS A 16 4.39 2.98 -2.60
N ALA A 17 3.83 2.03 -3.36
CA ALA A 17 3.16 0.86 -2.81
C ALA A 17 3.78 -0.41 -3.39
N MET A 18 4.09 -1.35 -2.52
CA MET A 18 4.78 -2.59 -2.88
C MET A 18 4.16 -3.78 -2.15
N VAL A 19 3.77 -4.80 -2.91
CA VAL A 19 3.35 -6.09 -2.35
C VAL A 19 4.55 -6.73 -1.66
N GLN A 20 4.45 -6.95 -0.34
CA GLN A 20 5.50 -7.58 0.48
C GLN A 20 5.32 -9.10 0.55
N TYR A 21 4.06 -9.55 0.51
CA TYR A 21 3.70 -10.95 0.69
C TYR A 21 2.40 -11.25 -0.05
N ASN A 22 2.30 -12.43 -0.67
CA ASN A 22 1.08 -12.94 -1.26
C ASN A 22 1.15 -14.48 -1.40
N ASP A 23 0.30 -15.21 -0.67
CA ASP A 23 0.20 -16.67 -0.71
C ASP A 23 -1.14 -17.17 -1.28
N GLY A 24 -1.96 -16.27 -1.83
CA GLY A 24 -3.30 -16.58 -2.33
C GLY A 24 -4.39 -16.70 -1.26
N LYS A 25 -4.04 -16.60 0.03
CA LYS A 25 -4.98 -16.43 1.16
C LYS A 25 -4.89 -15.03 1.76
N THR A 26 -3.69 -14.48 1.79
CA THR A 26 -3.38 -13.19 2.38
C THR A 26 -2.42 -12.44 1.47
N VAL A 27 -2.68 -11.15 1.30
CA VAL A 27 -1.75 -10.23 0.65
C VAL A 27 -1.41 -9.09 1.60
N SER A 28 -0.12 -8.75 1.65
CA SER A 28 0.42 -7.64 2.43
C SER A 28 1.01 -6.60 1.50
N ILE A 29 0.62 -5.34 1.65
CA ILE A 29 1.13 -4.23 0.84
C ILE A 29 1.69 -3.17 1.78
N GLN A 30 2.96 -2.85 1.55
CA GLN A 30 3.63 -1.74 2.20
C GLN A 30 3.43 -0.47 1.38
N ALA A 31 3.02 0.61 2.03
CA ALA A 31 2.91 1.91 1.40
C ALA A 31 2.97 3.05 2.42
N ASP A 32 3.25 4.26 1.94
CA ASP A 32 3.13 5.45 2.77
C ASP A 32 1.68 5.64 3.25
N ALA A 33 1.50 6.13 4.48
CA ALA A 33 0.18 6.32 5.08
C ALA A 33 -0.77 7.21 4.23
N TRP A 34 -0.22 8.09 3.41
CA TRP A 34 -0.96 8.99 2.53
C TRP A 34 -1.19 8.44 1.11
N TYR A 35 -0.76 7.21 0.80
CA TYR A 35 -0.91 6.58 -0.52
C TYR A 35 -2.39 6.34 -0.91
N GLY A 36 -3.27 6.17 0.08
CA GLY A 36 -4.71 6.03 -0.10
C GLY A 36 -5.19 4.57 -0.20
N LEU A 37 -6.21 4.24 0.59
CA LEU A 37 -6.73 2.88 0.71
C LEU A 37 -7.34 2.34 -0.60
N ASP A 38 -7.98 3.19 -1.41
CA ASP A 38 -8.61 2.76 -2.66
C ASP A 38 -7.59 2.25 -3.69
N SER A 39 -6.43 2.92 -3.78
CA SER A 39 -5.32 2.51 -4.64
C SER A 39 -4.74 1.18 -4.16
N LEU A 40 -4.54 1.04 -2.84
CA LEU A 40 -4.06 -0.21 -2.25
C LEU A 40 -5.05 -1.36 -2.45
N GLN A 41 -6.35 -1.10 -2.34
CA GLN A 41 -7.40 -2.09 -2.57
C GLN A 41 -7.38 -2.63 -4.00
N LYS A 42 -7.13 -1.77 -5.00
CA LYS A 42 -6.94 -2.21 -6.40
C LYS A 42 -5.71 -3.10 -6.55
N THR A 43 -4.58 -2.73 -5.95
CA THR A 43 -3.36 -3.54 -5.94
C THR A 43 -3.59 -4.89 -5.27
N ALA A 44 -4.26 -4.91 -4.12
CA ALA A 44 -4.60 -6.12 -3.38
C ALA A 44 -5.51 -7.05 -4.21
N ASN A 45 -6.56 -6.51 -4.83
CA ASN A 45 -7.43 -7.26 -5.73
C ASN A 45 -6.64 -7.91 -6.87
N ASN A 46 -5.74 -7.15 -7.51
CA ASN A 46 -4.93 -7.66 -8.61
C ASN A 46 -3.96 -8.75 -8.15
N ALA A 47 -3.36 -8.59 -6.97
CA ALA A 47 -2.49 -9.59 -6.37
C ALA A 47 -3.25 -10.89 -6.05
N CYS A 48 -4.43 -10.80 -5.44
CA CYS A 48 -5.27 -11.98 -5.14
C CYS A 48 -5.74 -12.70 -6.42
N LYS A 49 -6.04 -11.96 -7.50
CA LYS A 49 -6.44 -12.55 -8.80
C LYS A 49 -5.38 -13.45 -9.42
N GLN A 50 -4.10 -13.23 -9.13
CA GLN A 50 -3.01 -14.13 -9.58
C GLN A 50 -3.14 -15.55 -9.03
N TYR A 51 -3.90 -15.71 -7.93
CA TYR A 51 -4.20 -16.99 -7.28
C TYR A 51 -5.66 -17.45 -7.52
N GLY A 52 -6.35 -16.90 -8.53
CA GLY A 52 -7.72 -17.29 -8.87
C GLY A 52 -8.79 -16.78 -7.91
N LYS A 53 -8.47 -15.80 -7.06
CA LYS A 53 -9.41 -15.16 -6.13
C LYS A 53 -10.12 -13.99 -6.78
N SER A 54 -11.35 -13.74 -6.36
CA SER A 54 -12.23 -12.72 -6.95
C SER A 54 -11.90 -11.31 -6.43
N LYS A 55 -11.53 -11.20 -5.16
CA LYS A 55 -11.27 -9.92 -4.49
C LYS A 55 -10.36 -10.08 -3.27
N ALA A 56 -9.85 -8.95 -2.80
CA ALA A 56 -9.19 -8.80 -1.51
C ALA A 56 -10.15 -8.10 -0.53
N THR A 57 -10.20 -8.53 0.72
CA THR A 57 -10.99 -7.89 1.79
C THR A 57 -10.03 -7.30 2.80
N TYR A 58 -10.14 -5.99 3.05
CA TYR A 58 -9.29 -5.31 4.02
C TYR A 58 -9.42 -5.98 5.40
N THR A 59 -8.28 -6.21 6.04
CA THR A 59 -8.22 -6.79 7.38
C THR A 59 -7.72 -5.77 8.39
N HIS A 60 -6.46 -5.33 8.26
CA HIS A 60 -5.88 -4.32 9.11
C HIS A 60 -4.70 -3.62 8.45
N SER A 61 -4.34 -2.45 8.97
CA SER A 61 -3.09 -1.75 8.67
C SER A 61 -2.32 -1.50 9.95
N ALA A 62 -0.99 -1.55 9.90
CA ALA A 62 -0.14 -1.19 11.02
C ALA A 62 1.12 -0.47 10.54
N ASN A 63 1.70 0.32 11.43
CA ASN A 63 2.97 0.98 11.17
C ASN A 63 4.10 -0.05 11.12
N MET A 64 4.97 0.06 10.12
CA MET A 64 6.19 -0.75 10.06
C MET A 64 7.19 -0.37 11.17
N ASN A 65 7.13 0.87 11.66
CA ASN A 65 7.85 1.30 12.85
C ASN A 65 6.89 1.27 14.06
N PRO A 66 7.07 0.36 15.03
CA PRO A 66 6.16 0.23 16.17
C PRO A 66 6.19 1.44 17.12
N ASN A 67 7.18 2.34 16.98
CA ASN A 67 7.30 3.54 17.79
C ASN A 67 6.53 4.74 17.20
N LEU A 68 5.96 4.61 16.00
CA LEU A 68 5.20 5.67 15.35
C LEU A 68 3.69 5.43 15.53
N PRO A 69 2.89 6.51 15.66
CA PRO A 69 1.44 6.37 15.74
C PRO A 69 0.85 5.76 14.46
N ALA A 70 -0.30 5.10 14.62
CA ALA A 70 -1.05 4.56 13.49
C ALA A 70 -1.40 5.67 12.47
N GLY A 71 -1.33 5.34 11.17
CA GLY A 71 -1.63 6.31 10.11
C GLY A 71 -0.50 7.30 9.81
N THR A 72 0.72 7.07 10.29
CA THR A 72 1.90 7.91 9.98
C THR A 72 3.04 7.09 9.42
N GLY A 73 3.89 7.66 8.57
CA GLY A 73 5.02 6.92 7.98
C GLY A 73 4.58 5.72 7.14
N VAL A 74 5.45 4.71 7.04
CA VAL A 74 5.23 3.53 6.21
C VAL A 74 4.31 2.55 6.91
N GLN A 75 3.18 2.24 6.28
CA GLN A 75 2.22 1.26 6.76
C GLN A 75 2.43 -0.07 6.03
N ASN A 76 2.15 -1.16 6.72
CA ASN A 76 1.91 -2.46 6.12
C ASN A 76 0.44 -2.82 6.31
N THR A 77 -0.27 -2.95 5.20
CA THR A 77 -1.70 -3.23 5.19
C THR A 77 -1.92 -4.65 4.70
N ILE A 78 -2.84 -5.36 5.35
CA ILE A 78 -3.14 -6.77 5.12
C ILE A 78 -4.57 -6.90 4.59
N TRP A 79 -4.71 -7.72 3.56
CA TRP A 79 -6.00 -8.17 3.05
C TRP A 79 -6.08 -9.69 3.00
N GLU A 80 -7.30 -10.19 3.19
CA GLU A 80 -7.67 -11.57 2.93
C GLU A 80 -8.13 -11.73 1.48
N CYS A 81 -7.56 -12.69 0.75
CA CYS A 81 -7.96 -13.02 -0.62
C CYS A 81 -9.16 -13.98 -0.64
N LYS A 82 -10.26 -13.56 -1.26
CA LYS A 82 -11.53 -14.31 -1.38
C LYS A 82 -11.88 -14.65 -2.82
#